data_AF-A0A7K4KUB1-F1
#
_entry.id   AF-A0A7K4KUB1-F1
#
_cell.length_a   1.000
_cell.length_b   1.000
_cell.length_c   1.000
_cell.angle_alpha   90.00
_cell.angle_beta   90.00
_cell.angle_gamma   90.00
#
_symmetry.space_group_name_H-M   'P 1'
#
loop_
_entity.id
_entity.type
_entity.pdbx_description
1 polymer ?
#
loop_
_entity_poly.entity_id
_entity_poly.type
_entity_poly.pdbx_seq_one_letter_code
_entity_poly.pdbx_strand_id
1 'polypeptide(L)'
;PVPLPLAEEPMLLLGVTEFVANSAAFVYFTAGALRWTVTGDMLPRRFPLRLSTKGLGLFAPQLQELYPDRPMELRVWARRQPLLSCRPDGLRLALHGTAETSVLLPNGTRAPAFLLHLDANVTGKPVLTASRIGVTVSLRG
;
A
#
# COMPACT_ATOMS: atom_id res chain seq x y z
N PRO A 1 -5.15 27.76 11.74
CA PRO A 1 -4.15 28.70 11.19
C PRO A 1 -2.74 28.10 11.32
N VAL A 2 -2.03 27.91 10.22
CA VAL A 2 -0.63 27.40 10.23
C VAL A 2 0.28 28.61 10.43
N PRO A 3 1.00 28.75 11.56
CA PRO A 3 1.95 29.85 11.76
C PRO A 3 3.22 29.57 10.96
N LEU A 4 3.72 30.57 10.24
CA LEU A 4 4.85 30.47 9.33
C LEU A 4 6.05 31.24 9.92
N PRO A 5 7.25 30.63 10.02
CA PRO A 5 8.41 31.35 10.51
C PRO A 5 8.94 32.29 9.42
N LEU A 6 9.20 33.53 9.82
CA LEU A 6 9.79 34.59 9.01
C LEU A 6 11.29 34.30 8.84
N ALA A 7 11.66 33.52 7.81
CA ALA A 7 13.05 33.33 7.40
C ALA A 7 13.17 33.63 5.90
N GLU A 8 13.95 34.66 5.58
CA GLU A 8 14.40 35.14 4.26
C GLU A 8 13.45 34.88 3.08
N GLU A 9 12.70 35.93 2.74
CA GLU A 9 11.64 36.04 1.72
C GLU A 9 11.71 35.02 0.57
N PRO A 10 11.02 33.87 0.69
CA PRO A 10 10.82 32.99 -0.46
C PRO A 10 9.90 33.69 -1.48
N MET A 11 10.27 33.65 -2.77
CA MET A 11 9.46 34.23 -3.87
C MET A 11 8.01 33.69 -3.93
N LEU A 12 7.78 32.50 -3.38
CA LEU A 12 6.46 31.89 -3.26
C LEU A 12 6.40 30.99 -2.02
N LEU A 13 5.35 31.16 -1.22
CA LEU A 13 5.06 30.30 -0.09
C LEU A 13 3.76 29.53 -0.34
N LEU A 14 3.82 28.20 -0.32
CA LEU A 14 2.67 27.33 -0.55
C LEU A 14 2.35 26.52 0.71
N GLY A 15 1.17 26.73 1.28
CA GLY A 15 0.65 25.91 2.36
C GLY A 15 -0.24 24.79 1.83
N VAL A 16 0.22 23.55 1.92
CA VAL A 16 -0.62 22.37 1.62
C VAL A 16 -1.12 21.79 2.93
N THR A 17 -2.44 21.66 3.05
CA THR A 17 -3.08 21.11 4.25
C THR A 17 -3.36 19.61 4.07
N GLU A 18 -3.45 18.89 5.19
CA GLU A 18 -3.88 17.49 5.19
C GLU A 18 -5.26 17.28 4.55
N PHE A 19 -6.12 18.31 4.56
CA PHE A 19 -7.43 18.29 3.91
C PHE A 19 -7.34 18.02 2.40
N VAL A 20 -6.33 18.57 1.71
CA VAL A 20 -6.14 18.36 0.26
C VAL A 20 -5.81 16.90 -0.03
N ALA A 21 -4.94 16.29 0.76
CA ALA A 21 -4.59 14.88 0.58
C ALA A 21 -5.74 13.95 0.99
N ASN A 22 -6.44 14.27 2.08
CA ASN A 22 -7.55 13.47 2.58
C ASN A 22 -8.76 13.51 1.64
N SER A 23 -9.04 14.63 0.99
CA SER A 23 -10.10 14.70 -0.03
C SER A 23 -9.75 13.86 -1.26
N ALA A 24 -8.51 13.87 -1.72
CA ALA A 24 -8.05 12.96 -2.77
C ALA A 24 -8.19 11.49 -2.36
N ALA A 25 -7.71 11.13 -1.15
CA ALA A 25 -7.84 9.77 -0.62
C ALA A 25 -9.31 9.31 -0.52
N PHE A 26 -10.23 10.21 -0.16
CA PHE A 26 -11.67 9.95 -0.14
C PHE A 26 -12.19 9.59 -1.54
N VAL A 27 -11.86 10.40 -2.54
CA VAL A 27 -12.31 10.17 -3.93
C VAL A 27 -11.75 8.87 -4.48
N TYR A 28 -10.45 8.57 -4.29
CA TYR A 28 -9.86 7.31 -4.75
C TYR A 28 -10.46 6.09 -4.04
N PHE A 29 -10.76 6.20 -2.75
CA PHE A 29 -11.41 5.14 -1.98
C PHE A 29 -12.85 4.90 -2.47
N THR A 30 -13.65 5.96 -2.58
CA THR A 30 -15.05 5.86 -3.00
C THR A 30 -15.21 5.44 -4.45
N ALA A 31 -14.27 5.82 -5.32
CA ALA A 31 -14.21 5.32 -6.70
C ALA A 31 -13.79 3.85 -6.83
N GLY A 32 -13.37 3.20 -5.74
CA GLY A 32 -12.87 1.82 -5.78
C GLY A 32 -11.52 1.66 -6.49
N ALA A 33 -10.79 2.76 -6.69
CA ALA A 33 -9.50 2.77 -7.38
C ALA A 33 -8.36 2.20 -6.51
N LEU A 34 -8.55 2.13 -5.20
CA LEU A 34 -7.59 1.55 -4.25
C LEU A 34 -7.68 0.03 -4.18
N ARG A 35 -7.57 -0.63 -5.34
CA ARG A 35 -7.55 -2.09 -5.48
C ARG A 35 -6.46 -2.50 -6.47
N TRP A 36 -5.62 -3.43 -6.07
CA TRP A 36 -4.54 -3.98 -6.87
C TRP A 36 -4.60 -5.50 -6.88
N THR A 37 -4.30 -6.06 -8.05
CA THR A 37 -4.11 -7.50 -8.23
C THR A 37 -2.64 -7.73 -8.54
N VAL A 38 -1.96 -8.48 -7.68
CA VAL A 38 -0.56 -8.82 -7.80
C VAL A 38 -0.45 -10.28 -8.18
N THR A 39 0.18 -10.55 -9.32
CA THR A 39 0.46 -11.88 -9.82
C THR A 39 1.93 -12.23 -9.64
N GLY A 40 2.28 -13.52 -9.65
CA GLY A 40 3.64 -13.99 -9.38
C GLY A 40 4.72 -13.44 -10.33
N ASP A 41 4.36 -13.04 -11.54
CA ASP A 41 5.23 -12.43 -12.55
C ASP A 41 5.58 -10.97 -12.26
N MET A 42 4.73 -10.26 -11.50
CA MET A 42 5.01 -8.89 -11.06
C MET A 42 6.09 -8.84 -9.97
N LEU A 43 6.36 -9.96 -9.30
CA LEU A 43 7.36 -10.00 -8.24
C LEU A 43 8.78 -10.14 -8.84
N PRO A 44 9.73 -9.31 -8.37
CA PRO A 44 11.12 -9.41 -8.81
C PRO A 44 11.67 -10.82 -8.59
N ARG A 45 12.49 -11.32 -9.53
CA ARG A 45 13.09 -12.67 -9.41
C ARG A 45 13.95 -12.85 -8.14
N ARG A 46 14.46 -11.76 -7.59
CA ARG A 46 15.27 -11.71 -6.36
C ARG A 46 14.44 -11.77 -5.07
N PHE A 47 13.12 -11.61 -5.16
CA PHE A 47 12.28 -11.65 -3.97
C PHE A 47 12.17 -13.11 -3.48
N PRO A 48 12.42 -13.37 -2.18
CA PRO A 48 12.55 -14.73 -1.67
C PRO A 48 11.24 -15.51 -1.68
N LEU A 49 10.10 -14.83 -1.63
CA LEU A 49 8.78 -15.45 -1.58
C LEU A 49 8.12 -15.42 -2.96
N ARG A 50 8.03 -16.58 -3.63
CA ARG A 50 7.26 -16.68 -4.87
C ARG A 50 5.77 -16.79 -4.54
N LEU A 51 4.95 -16.11 -5.34
CA LEU A 51 3.49 -16.15 -5.26
C LEU A 51 2.97 -17.46 -5.90
N SER A 52 3.37 -18.58 -5.31
CA SER A 52 2.98 -19.95 -5.65
C SER A 52 2.81 -20.76 -4.37
N THR A 53 2.02 -21.83 -4.44
CA THR A 53 1.80 -22.71 -3.27
C THR A 53 3.10 -23.34 -2.78
N LYS A 54 4.04 -23.62 -3.70
CA LYS A 54 5.39 -24.09 -3.36
C LYS A 54 6.23 -23.01 -2.68
N GLY A 55 6.15 -21.77 -3.16
CA GLY A 55 6.87 -20.63 -2.56
C GLY A 55 6.35 -20.25 -1.17
N LEU A 56 5.06 -20.44 -0.93
CA LEU A 56 4.42 -20.22 0.37
C LEU A 56 4.31 -21.48 1.23
N GLY A 57 4.71 -22.65 0.73
CA GLY A 57 4.57 -23.93 1.43
C GLY A 57 5.31 -23.98 2.77
N LEU A 58 6.35 -23.15 2.93
CA LEU A 58 7.08 -23.03 4.19
C LEU A 58 6.27 -22.28 5.28
N PHE A 59 5.33 -21.42 4.88
CA PHE A 59 4.44 -20.68 5.78
C PHE A 59 3.06 -21.34 5.90
N ALA A 60 2.59 -21.99 4.84
CA ALA A 60 1.26 -22.59 4.75
C ALA A 60 1.36 -23.98 4.08
N PRO A 61 1.85 -25.01 4.80
CA PRO A 61 2.11 -26.34 4.24
C PRO A 61 0.84 -27.00 3.67
N GLN A 62 -0.30 -26.77 4.30
CA GLN A 62 -1.61 -27.27 3.87
C GLN A 62 -1.98 -26.84 2.44
N LEU A 63 -1.53 -25.65 1.99
CA LEU A 63 -1.77 -25.19 0.63
C LEU A 63 -0.97 -25.98 -0.40
N GLN A 64 0.26 -26.35 -0.06
CA GLN A 64 1.11 -27.17 -0.93
C GLN A 64 0.60 -28.61 -1.02
N GLU A 65 0.01 -29.15 0.05
CA GLU A 65 -0.60 -30.48 0.07
C GLU A 65 -1.87 -30.54 -0.79
N LEU A 66 -2.78 -29.58 -0.63
CA LEU A 66 -4.05 -29.53 -1.36
C LEU A 66 -3.88 -29.08 -2.82
N TYR A 67 -2.96 -28.17 -3.08
CA TYR A 67 -2.75 -27.55 -4.39
C TYR A 67 -1.25 -27.52 -4.74
N PRO A 68 -0.63 -28.66 -5.08
CA PRO A 68 0.81 -28.73 -5.29
C PRO A 68 1.27 -27.91 -6.50
N ASP A 69 2.26 -27.05 -6.27
CA ASP A 69 2.96 -26.23 -7.27
C ASP A 69 2.02 -25.41 -8.19
N ARG A 70 1.03 -24.77 -7.57
CA ARG A 70 0.05 -23.94 -8.26
C ARG A 70 0.40 -22.45 -8.18
N PRO A 71 0.15 -21.68 -9.26
CA PRO A 71 0.28 -20.24 -9.21
C PRO A 71 -0.81 -19.64 -8.32
N MET A 72 -0.46 -18.55 -7.63
CA MET A 72 -1.37 -17.83 -6.75
C MET A 72 -1.51 -16.38 -7.22
N GLU A 73 -2.64 -15.77 -6.85
CA GLU A 73 -2.95 -14.37 -7.09
C GLU A 73 -3.22 -13.68 -5.76
N LEU A 74 -2.65 -12.50 -5.54
CA LEU A 74 -2.86 -11.68 -4.36
C LEU A 74 -3.69 -10.45 -4.74
N ARG A 75 -4.90 -10.34 -4.21
CA ARG A 75 -5.77 -9.17 -4.36
C ARG A 75 -5.71 -8.32 -3.11
N VAL A 76 -5.31 -7.07 -3.27
CA VAL A 76 -5.20 -6.10 -2.17
C VAL A 76 -6.17 -4.95 -2.42
N TRP A 77 -6.95 -4.57 -1.42
CA TRP A 77 -7.84 -3.41 -1.51
C TRP A 77 -7.94 -2.66 -0.20
N ALA A 78 -8.26 -1.36 -0.27
CA ALA A 78 -8.53 -0.57 0.92
C ALA A 78 -9.86 -1.01 1.59
N ARG A 79 -9.83 -1.29 2.90
CA ARG A 79 -11.04 -1.49 3.73
C ARG A 79 -11.65 -0.18 4.18
N ARG A 80 -10.80 0.83 4.40
CA ARG A 80 -11.18 2.17 4.85
C ARG A 80 -10.37 3.19 4.08
N GLN A 81 -10.89 4.41 4.02
CA GLN A 81 -10.17 5.54 3.44
C GLN A 81 -8.79 5.70 4.10
N PRO A 82 -7.70 5.81 3.32
CA PRO A 82 -6.40 6.22 3.83
C PRO A 82 -6.47 7.61 4.47
N LEU A 83 -5.85 7.78 5.63
CA LEU A 83 -5.83 9.07 6.33
C LEU A 83 -4.41 9.60 6.44
N LEU A 84 -4.20 10.80 5.90
CA LEU A 84 -2.99 11.58 6.06
C LEU A 84 -3.16 12.58 7.22
N SER A 85 -2.17 12.67 8.09
CA SER A 85 -2.08 13.69 9.12
C SER A 85 -0.75 14.42 9.04
N CYS A 86 -0.78 15.74 9.08
CA CYS A 86 0.41 16.58 9.13
C CYS A 86 0.82 16.79 10.60
N ARG A 87 2.02 16.38 10.97
CA ARG A 87 2.57 16.59 12.32
C ARG A 87 3.90 17.38 12.25
N PRO A 88 4.33 18.00 13.35
CA PRO A 88 5.61 18.72 13.39
C PRO A 88 6.83 17.82 13.08
N ASP A 89 6.74 16.53 13.39
CA ASP A 89 7.78 15.53 13.14
C ASP A 89 7.73 14.92 11.71
N GLY A 90 6.66 15.19 10.95
CA GLY A 90 6.49 14.75 9.57
C GLY A 90 5.04 14.41 9.20
N LEU A 91 4.88 13.75 8.07
CA LEU A 91 3.60 13.22 7.61
C LEU A 91 3.37 11.83 8.18
N ARG A 92 2.15 11.57 8.65
CA ARG A 92 1.71 10.23 9.04
C ARG A 92 0.59 9.78 8.11
N LEU A 93 0.71 8.58 7.57
CA LEU A 93 -0.27 7.94 6.70
C LEU A 93 -0.77 6.66 7.37
N ALA A 94 -2.06 6.61 7.66
CA ALA A 94 -2.75 5.42 8.15
C ALA A 94 -3.40 4.67 6.98
N LEU A 95 -3.02 3.41 6.81
CA LEU A 95 -3.49 2.52 5.75
C LEU A 95 -4.23 1.33 6.38
N HIS A 96 -5.43 1.06 5.88
CA HIS A 96 -6.27 -0.06 6.31
C HIS A 96 -6.71 -0.83 5.06
N GLY A 97 -6.07 -1.96 4.79
CA GLY A 97 -6.27 -2.72 3.55
C GLY A 97 -6.40 -4.22 3.80
N THR A 98 -7.22 -4.90 3.01
CA THR A 98 -7.33 -6.36 3.00
C THR A 98 -6.46 -6.91 1.89
N ALA A 99 -5.77 -8.00 2.16
CA ALA A 99 -5.06 -8.79 1.19
C ALA A 99 -5.63 -10.21 1.17
N GLU A 100 -6.27 -10.58 0.07
CA GLU A 100 -6.78 -11.93 -0.17
C GLU A 100 -5.88 -12.65 -1.15
N THR A 101 -5.46 -13.85 -0.79
CA THR A 101 -4.69 -14.71 -1.69
C THR A 101 -5.58 -15.84 -2.17
N SER A 102 -5.55 -16.10 -3.47
CA SER A 102 -6.29 -17.20 -4.11
C SER A 102 -5.34 -18.10 -4.90
N VAL A 103 -5.59 -19.40 -4.93
CA VAL A 103 -4.95 -20.36 -5.82
C VAL A 103 -5.66 -20.35 -7.17
N LEU A 104 -4.91 -20.32 -8.26
CA LEU A 104 -5.45 -20.44 -9.61
C LEU A 104 -5.58 -21.93 -9.97
N LEU A 105 -6.82 -22.39 -10.13
CA LEU A 105 -7.16 -23.75 -10.54
C LEU A 105 -6.98 -23.92 -12.06
N PRO A 106 -6.74 -25.15 -12.55
CA PRO A 106 -6.55 -25.38 -13.99
C PRO A 106 -7.82 -25.05 -14.79
N ASN A 107 -8.97 -25.07 -14.14
CA ASN A 107 -10.27 -24.77 -14.73
C ASN A 107 -10.52 -23.25 -14.89
N GLY A 108 -9.53 -22.40 -14.58
CA GLY A 108 -9.64 -20.94 -14.60
C GLY A 108 -10.31 -20.32 -13.35
N THR A 109 -10.83 -21.16 -12.46
CA THR A 109 -11.46 -20.74 -11.20
C THR A 109 -10.41 -20.34 -10.15
N ARG A 110 -10.79 -19.43 -9.24
CA ARG A 110 -9.95 -18.99 -8.13
C ARG A 110 -10.45 -19.62 -6.83
N ALA A 111 -9.62 -20.40 -6.17
CA ALA A 111 -9.91 -20.94 -4.85
C ALA A 111 -9.32 -20.00 -3.78
N PRO A 112 -10.11 -19.40 -2.88
CA PRO A 112 -9.57 -18.56 -1.82
C PRO A 112 -8.70 -19.39 -0.89
N ALA A 113 -7.49 -18.90 -0.59
CA ALA A 113 -6.52 -19.57 0.28
C ALA A 113 -6.53 -18.97 1.68
N PHE A 114 -6.26 -17.66 1.77
CA PHE A 114 -6.26 -16.93 3.04
C PHE A 114 -6.56 -15.45 2.83
N LEU A 115 -7.04 -14.81 3.89
CA LEU A 115 -7.40 -13.40 3.92
C LEU A 115 -6.70 -12.72 5.09
N LEU A 116 -5.98 -11.64 4.81
CA LEU A 116 -5.19 -10.89 5.78
C LEU A 116 -5.74 -9.48 5.93
N HIS A 117 -5.85 -9.04 7.17
CA HIS A 117 -6.13 -7.65 7.50
C HIS A 117 -4.82 -6.91 7.76
N LEU A 118 -4.49 -5.95 6.89
CA LEU A 118 -3.32 -5.10 6.98
C LEU A 118 -3.72 -3.75 7.56
N ASP A 119 -3.15 -3.39 8.70
CA ASP A 119 -3.24 -2.05 9.27
C ASP A 119 -1.80 -1.52 9.46
N ALA A 120 -1.46 -0.46 8.74
CA ALA A 120 -0.10 0.08 8.70
C ALA A 120 -0.12 1.59 8.97
N ASN A 121 0.81 2.04 9.81
CA ASN A 121 1.08 3.45 10.02
C ASN A 121 2.45 3.77 9.48
N VAL A 122 2.49 4.63 8.46
CA VAL A 122 3.71 5.00 7.77
C VAL A 122 4.03 6.45 8.05
N THR A 123 5.30 6.74 8.29
CA THR A 123 5.78 8.11 8.48
C THR A 123 6.65 8.53 7.31
N GLY A 124 6.50 9.77 6.86
CA GLY A 124 7.29 10.29 5.75
C GLY A 124 7.60 11.76 5.93
N LYS A 125 8.61 12.24 5.22
CA LYS A 125 8.94 13.66 5.16
C LYS A 125 8.64 14.18 3.75
N PRO A 126 7.99 15.34 3.62
CA PRO A 126 7.80 15.95 2.32
C PRO A 126 9.15 16.38 1.76
N VAL A 127 9.36 16.19 0.46
CA VAL A 127 10.55 16.64 -0.25
C VAL A 127 10.11 17.43 -1.46
N LEU A 128 10.61 18.66 -1.59
CA LEU A 128 10.45 19.45 -2.80
C LEU A 128 11.63 19.13 -3.73
N THR A 129 11.35 18.71 -4.96
CA THR A 129 12.39 18.52 -5.97
C THR A 129 11.96 19.24 -7.24
N ALA A 130 12.61 20.36 -7.52
CA ALA A 130 12.23 21.31 -8.57
C ALA A 130 10.76 21.75 -8.44
N SER A 131 9.94 21.57 -9.49
CA SER A 131 8.51 21.93 -9.52
C SER A 131 7.56 20.80 -9.11
N ARG A 132 8.08 19.73 -8.48
CA ARG A 132 7.27 18.59 -8.01
C ARG A 132 7.34 18.45 -6.48
N ILE A 133 6.17 18.24 -5.88
CA ILE A 133 6.05 17.87 -4.46
C ILE A 133 6.11 16.35 -4.37
N GLY A 134 7.10 15.82 -3.66
CA GLY A 134 7.26 14.41 -3.36
C GLY A 134 7.20 14.12 -1.86
N VAL A 135 7.21 12.84 -1.50
CA VAL A 135 7.29 12.39 -0.11
C VAL A 135 8.33 11.28 -0.03
N THR A 136 9.30 11.41 0.86
CA THR A 136 10.17 10.31 1.25
C THR A 136 9.50 9.53 2.36
N VAL A 137 9.22 8.26 2.08
CA VAL A 137 8.48 7.38 2.98
C VAL A 137 9.46 6.49 3.73
N SER A 138 9.36 6.44 5.06
CA SER A 138 10.12 5.51 5.91
C SER A 138 9.15 4.65 6.71
N LEU A 139 9.18 3.34 6.45
CA LEU A 139 8.53 2.34 7.28
C LEU A 139 9.47 2.01 8.44
N ARG A 140 9.05 2.26 9.68
CA ARG A 140 9.74 1.72 10.86
C ARG A 140 9.21 0.31 11.08
N GLY A 141 10.08 -0.68 10.85
CA GLY A 141 9.87 -2.09 11.16
C GLY A 141 10.44 -2.45 12.52
#